data_AF-A0A6B3F138-F1
#
_entry.id   AF-A0A6B3F138-F1
#
_cell.length_a   1.000
_cell.length_b   1.000
_cell.length_c   1.000
_cell.angle_alpha   90.00
_cell.angle_beta   90.00
_cell.angle_gamma   90.00
#
_symmetry.space_group_name_H-M   'P 1'
#
loop_
_entity.id
_entity.type
_entity.pdbx_description
1 polymer ?
#
loop_
_entity_poly.entity_id
_entity_poly.type
_entity_poly.pdbx_seq_one_letter_code
_entity_poly.pdbx_strand_id
1 'polypeptide(L)'
;HLYGRYLLNRLPRRADGGVDIGEIDLSHMRVEKTGEYDVSLAAEGRAMMQGFGDGSGGAKEAEKSLLSQLIDKFNERFGTEFTEQDVIRPFEEAKADPKVRAAAVVNDEENFGLVFDNVFADKMADHIDTIAGMGRQYFGPDKGFKSSLDRSARKAAWRMIRHEEGLDDGL
;
A
#
# COMPACT_ATOMS: atom_id res chain seq x y z
N HIS A 1 -56.04 -22.37 8.09
CA HIS A 1 -54.77 -21.60 8.08
C HIS A 1 -55.06 -20.10 8.16
N LEU A 2 -55.20 -19.51 9.35
CA LEU A 2 -55.49 -18.07 9.50
C LEU A 2 -54.59 -17.33 10.51
N TYR A 3 -53.73 -18.04 11.25
CA TYR A 3 -52.89 -17.43 12.30
C TYR A 3 -51.48 -17.04 11.84
N GLY A 4 -51.00 -17.53 10.69
CA GLY A 4 -49.65 -17.22 10.20
C GLY A 4 -49.49 -15.81 9.61
N ARG A 5 -50.55 -15.23 9.03
CA ARG A 5 -50.47 -13.92 8.36
C ARG A 5 -50.50 -12.73 9.32
N TYR A 6 -51.16 -12.86 10.48
CA TYR A 6 -51.24 -11.76 11.45
C TYR A 6 -49.98 -11.62 12.32
N LEU A 7 -49.13 -12.65 12.40
CA LEU A 7 -47.90 -12.62 13.21
C LEU A 7 -46.76 -11.80 12.56
N LEU A 8 -46.79 -11.64 11.24
CA LEU A 8 -45.76 -10.92 10.48
C LEU A 8 -45.75 -9.40 10.72
N ASN A 9 -46.85 -8.82 11.16
CA ASN A 9 -46.94 -7.38 11.45
C ASN A 9 -46.47 -7.00 12.87
N ARG A 10 -46.10 -7.98 13.72
CA ARG A 10 -45.65 -7.74 15.10
C ARG A 10 -44.22 -8.20 15.39
N LEU A 11 -43.47 -8.70 14.40
CA LEU A 11 -42.05 -8.99 14.58
C LEU A 11 -41.18 -7.77 14.23
N PRO A 12 -40.18 -7.42 15.05
CA PRO A 12 -39.17 -6.44 14.67
C PRO A 12 -38.39 -6.96 13.45
N ARG A 13 -38.23 -6.07 12.46
CA ARG A 13 -37.57 -6.36 11.18
C ARG A 13 -36.12 -6.80 11.45
N ARG A 14 -35.73 -7.98 10.96
CA ARG A 14 -34.33 -8.42 10.98
C ARG A 14 -33.52 -7.45 10.12
N ALA A 15 -32.47 -6.88 10.71
CA ALA A 15 -31.46 -6.15 9.99
C ALA A 15 -30.49 -7.18 9.41
N ASP A 16 -30.79 -7.62 8.20
CA ASP A 16 -29.92 -8.44 7.38
C ASP A 16 -28.78 -7.49 6.91
N GLY A 17 -27.62 -7.54 7.57
CA GLY A 17 -26.48 -6.65 7.34
C GLY A 17 -25.67 -6.96 6.08
N GLY A 18 -26.32 -7.37 5.00
CA GLY A 18 -25.73 -7.42 3.67
C GLY A 18 -25.82 -6.03 3.06
N VAL A 19 -24.75 -5.25 3.12
CA VAL A 19 -24.65 -4.01 2.34
C VAL A 19 -24.21 -4.38 0.94
N ASP A 20 -25.17 -4.43 0.02
CA ASP A 20 -24.94 -4.41 -1.41
C ASP A 20 -24.51 -2.98 -1.78
N ILE A 21 -23.20 -2.76 -1.93
CA ILE A 21 -22.68 -1.51 -2.46
C ILE A 21 -22.57 -1.70 -3.98
N GLY A 22 -23.66 -1.37 -4.68
CA GLY A 22 -23.64 -1.26 -6.14
C GLY A 22 -22.61 -0.24 -6.64
N GLU A 23 -22.50 -0.11 -7.97
CA GLU A 23 -21.55 0.81 -8.63
C GLU A 23 -21.58 2.22 -8.00
N ILE A 24 -20.48 2.58 -7.33
CA ILE A 24 -20.33 3.88 -6.68
C ILE A 24 -19.82 4.86 -7.74
N ASP A 25 -20.73 5.67 -8.27
CA ASP A 25 -20.39 6.86 -9.04
C ASP A 25 -20.04 8.00 -8.05
N LEU A 26 -18.74 8.30 -7.94
CA LEU A 26 -18.18 9.32 -7.05
C LEU A 26 -18.69 10.71 -7.46
N SER A 27 -19.80 11.14 -6.87
CA SER A 27 -20.56 12.31 -7.32
C SER A 27 -20.16 13.63 -6.67
N HIS A 28 -19.01 13.75 -5.99
CA HIS A 28 -18.47 15.05 -5.57
C HIS A 28 -17.06 14.95 -4.99
N MET A 29 -16.06 15.40 -5.76
CA MET A 29 -14.75 15.82 -5.23
C MET A 29 -14.73 17.36 -5.24
N ARG A 30 -14.57 18.00 -4.09
CA ARG A 30 -14.57 19.48 -3.99
C ARG A 30 -13.17 20.01 -4.32
N VAL A 31 -13.04 20.64 -5.48
CA VAL A 31 -11.85 21.37 -5.93
C VAL A 31 -11.99 22.83 -5.51
N GLU A 32 -11.05 23.36 -4.72
CA GLU A 32 -10.97 24.80 -4.41
C GLU A 32 -10.07 25.51 -5.44
N LYS A 33 -10.60 26.58 -6.03
CA LYS A 33 -10.07 27.33 -7.17
C LYS A 33 -9.35 28.60 -6.69
N THR A 34 -8.04 28.68 -6.87
CA THR A 34 -7.26 29.90 -6.64
C THR A 34 -7.00 30.62 -7.98
N GLY A 35 -8.01 31.34 -8.47
CA GLY A 35 -7.88 32.36 -9.53
C GLY A 35 -8.02 31.90 -10.98
N GLU A 36 -8.64 32.74 -11.82
CA GLU A 36 -8.70 32.59 -13.28
C GLU A 36 -7.61 33.44 -13.93
N TYR A 37 -6.84 32.84 -14.84
CA TYR A 37 -6.12 33.58 -15.87
C TYR A 37 -6.55 33.04 -17.23
N ASP A 38 -7.10 33.94 -18.04
CA ASP A 38 -7.44 33.71 -19.44
C ASP A 38 -6.16 33.66 -20.26
N VAL A 39 -5.85 32.51 -20.84
CA VAL A 39 -4.88 32.42 -21.93
C VAL A 39 -5.50 31.56 -23.02
N SER A 40 -6.26 32.23 -23.88
CA SER A 40 -6.65 31.70 -25.18
C SER A 40 -5.38 31.35 -25.98
N LEU A 41 -5.22 30.06 -26.30
CA LEU A 41 -4.14 29.57 -27.15
C LEU A 41 -4.49 29.82 -28.62
N ALA A 42 -3.84 30.80 -29.24
CA ALA A 42 -3.75 30.86 -30.69
C ALA A 42 -2.88 29.69 -31.18
N ALA A 43 -3.38 28.94 -32.16
CA ALA A 43 -2.68 27.79 -32.72
C ALA A 43 -1.53 28.26 -33.62
N GLU A 44 -0.32 28.36 -33.07
CA GLU A 44 0.91 28.49 -33.86
C GLU A 44 1.94 27.42 -33.47
N GLY A 45 2.13 26.47 -34.40
CA GLY A 45 3.39 25.77 -34.61
C GLY A 45 3.78 24.67 -33.60
N ARG A 46 4.54 23.69 -34.09
CA ARG A 46 5.18 22.66 -33.25
C ARG A 46 6.17 23.33 -32.30
N ALA A 47 5.75 23.58 -31.06
CA ALA A 47 6.68 23.84 -29.98
C ALA A 47 7.33 22.52 -29.57
N MET A 48 8.65 22.41 -29.73
CA MET A 48 9.42 21.40 -29.00
C MET A 48 9.22 21.68 -27.51
N MET A 49 8.57 20.77 -26.80
CA MET A 49 8.62 20.80 -25.33
C MET A 49 10.06 20.50 -24.93
N GLN A 50 10.71 21.50 -24.34
CA GLN A 50 11.99 21.35 -23.68
C GLN A 50 11.83 20.27 -22.60
N GLY A 51 12.69 19.25 -22.66
CA GLY A 51 12.68 18.16 -21.69
C GLY A 51 12.73 18.69 -20.27
N PHE A 52 12.12 17.96 -19.34
CA PHE A 52 12.32 18.14 -17.91
C PHE A 52 13.77 17.78 -17.56
N GLY A 53 14.67 18.71 -17.87
CA GLY A 53 16.10 18.61 -17.71
C GLY A 53 16.67 20.01 -17.56
N ASP A 54 16.34 20.67 -16.45
CA ASP A 54 17.32 21.42 -15.63
C ASP A 54 16.67 21.79 -14.29
N GLY A 55 16.45 20.77 -13.46
CA GLY A 55 16.27 20.95 -12.03
C GLY A 55 17.57 20.58 -11.36
N SER A 56 18.49 21.53 -11.21
CA SER A 56 19.62 21.43 -10.27
C SER A 56 19.14 21.53 -8.81
N GLY A 57 18.11 20.77 -8.46
CA GLY A 57 17.91 20.27 -7.12
C GLY A 57 18.45 18.85 -7.14
N GLY A 58 19.77 18.70 -6.94
CA GLY A 58 20.38 17.37 -6.78
C GLY A 58 19.47 16.54 -5.90
N ALA A 59 19.16 15.32 -6.32
CA ALA A 59 18.34 14.40 -5.55
C ALA A 59 18.82 14.52 -4.11
N LYS A 60 18.03 15.21 -3.27
CA LYS A 60 18.23 15.12 -1.83
C LYS A 60 18.12 13.63 -1.62
N GLU A 61 19.24 12.97 -1.28
CA GLU A 61 19.17 11.65 -0.70
C GLU A 61 18.01 11.72 0.27
N ALA A 62 16.95 10.95 0.01
CA ALA A 62 15.75 11.01 0.81
C ALA A 62 16.21 10.90 2.26
N GLU A 63 15.94 11.91 3.09
CA GLU A 63 16.36 11.88 4.48
C GLU A 63 15.90 10.53 5.04
N LYS A 64 16.86 9.67 5.38
CA LYS A 64 16.57 8.27 5.71
C LYS A 64 15.49 8.24 6.78
N SER A 65 14.44 7.46 6.54
CA SER A 65 13.39 7.26 7.54
C SER A 65 14.02 6.82 8.87
N LEU A 66 13.35 7.10 9.99
CA LEU A 66 13.81 6.62 11.30
C LEU A 66 14.02 5.10 11.31
N LEU A 67 13.17 4.35 10.58
CA LEU A 67 13.28 2.91 10.45
C LEU A 67 14.52 2.50 9.64
N SER A 68 14.79 3.17 8.52
CA SER A 68 16.01 2.94 7.74
C SER A 68 17.28 3.18 8.56
N GLN A 69 17.34 4.24 9.37
CA GLN A 69 18.49 4.51 10.24
C GLN A 69 18.68 3.45 11.33
N LEU A 70 17.58 2.91 11.88
CA LEU A 70 17.63 1.81 12.85
C LEU A 70 18.16 0.53 12.21
N ILE A 71 17.72 0.22 10.98
CA ILE A 71 18.16 -0.94 10.22
C ILE A 71 19.65 -0.83 9.85
N ASP A 72 20.12 0.35 9.44
CA ASP A 72 21.54 0.58 9.16
C ASP A 72 22.42 0.26 10.39
N LYS A 73 22.06 0.81 11.56
CA LYS A 73 22.78 0.52 12.82
C LYS A 73 22.71 -0.95 13.22
N PHE A 74 21.57 -1.60 12.95
CA PHE A 74 21.41 -3.03 13.19
C PHE A 74 22.34 -3.84 12.29
N ASN A 75 22.37 -3.54 11.00
CA ASN A 75 23.24 -4.17 10.02
C ASN A 75 24.72 -4.00 10.35
N GLU A 76 25.15 -2.79 10.71
CA GLU A 76 26.52 -2.51 11.15
C GLU A 76 26.92 -3.35 12.37
N ARG A 77 26.00 -3.54 13.32
CA ARG A 77 26.25 -4.28 14.56
C ARG A 77 26.28 -5.79 14.37
N PHE A 78 25.38 -6.33 13.55
CA PHE A 78 25.15 -7.77 13.43
C PHE A 78 25.66 -8.37 12.12
N GLY A 79 26.20 -7.56 11.20
CA GLY A 79 26.71 -8.02 9.91
C GLY A 79 25.61 -8.51 8.97
N THR A 80 24.42 -7.94 9.06
CA THR A 80 23.25 -8.29 8.23
C THR A 80 23.10 -7.32 7.06
N GLU A 81 22.27 -7.69 6.08
CA GLU A 81 21.96 -6.88 4.89
C GLU A 81 20.46 -6.57 4.80
N PHE A 82 19.79 -6.41 5.95
CA PHE A 82 18.37 -6.11 5.95
C PHE A 82 18.10 -4.74 5.33
N THR A 83 16.99 -4.66 4.62
CA THR A 83 16.47 -3.43 4.03
C THR A 83 15.18 -3.02 4.74
N GLU A 84 14.76 -1.78 4.53
CA GLU A 84 13.48 -1.30 5.06
C GLU A 84 12.30 -2.16 4.59
N GLN A 85 12.34 -2.69 3.37
CA GLN A 85 11.27 -3.53 2.82
C GLN A 85 11.10 -4.86 3.56
N ASP A 86 12.16 -5.36 4.20
CA ASP A 86 12.12 -6.61 4.96
C ASP A 86 11.39 -6.48 6.30
N VAL A 87 11.21 -5.25 6.79
CA VAL A 87 10.73 -4.96 8.16
C VAL A 87 9.55 -4.00 8.18
N ILE A 88 9.37 -3.16 7.16
CA ILE A 88 8.37 -2.08 7.17
C ILE A 88 6.95 -2.60 7.34
N ARG A 89 6.58 -3.66 6.62
CA ARG A 89 5.24 -4.24 6.70
C ARG A 89 4.91 -4.75 8.11
N PRO A 90 5.69 -5.67 8.71
CA PRO A 90 5.41 -6.14 10.07
C PRO A 90 5.49 -5.01 11.10
N PHE A 91 6.36 -4.02 10.91
CA PHE A 91 6.43 -2.83 11.76
C PHE A 91 5.16 -1.98 11.71
N GLU A 92 4.65 -1.67 10.51
CA GLU A 92 3.42 -0.91 10.33
C GLU A 92 2.20 -1.66 10.88
N GLU A 93 2.12 -2.97 10.67
CA GLU A 93 1.06 -3.81 11.21
C GLU A 93 1.09 -3.84 12.76
N ALA A 94 2.28 -3.94 13.36
CA ALA A 94 2.44 -3.90 14.82
C ALA A 94 2.09 -2.50 15.38
N LYS A 95 2.55 -1.43 14.74
CA LYS A 95 2.23 -0.04 15.13
C LYS A 95 0.73 0.26 15.01
N ALA A 96 0.04 -0.34 14.05
CA ALA A 96 -1.39 -0.19 13.87
C ALA A 96 -2.22 -1.02 14.87
N ASP A 97 -1.62 -2.00 15.56
CA ASP A 97 -2.34 -2.86 16.49
C ASP A 97 -2.97 -2.05 17.65
N PRO A 98 -4.28 -2.23 17.93
CA PRO A 98 -4.96 -1.45 18.97
C PRO A 98 -4.34 -1.58 20.36
N LYS A 99 -3.80 -2.76 20.72
CA LYS A 99 -3.17 -3.00 22.02
C LYS A 99 -1.85 -2.25 22.11
N VAL A 100 -1.05 -2.28 21.04
CA VAL A 100 0.21 -1.54 20.94
C VAL A 100 -0.05 -0.03 21.06
N ARG A 101 -1.04 0.49 20.32
CA ARG A 101 -1.40 1.92 20.39
C ARG A 101 -1.89 2.32 21.78
N ALA A 102 -2.69 1.48 22.44
CA ALA A 102 -3.14 1.75 23.79
C ALA A 102 -1.99 1.73 24.80
N ALA A 103 -1.08 0.76 24.69
CA ALA A 103 0.09 0.65 25.55
C ALA A 103 1.00 1.89 25.43
N ALA A 104 1.20 2.41 24.22
CA ALA A 104 2.02 3.60 23.98
C ALA A 104 1.48 4.88 24.65
N VAL A 105 0.17 4.97 24.88
CA VAL A 105 -0.48 6.17 25.46
C VAL A 105 -0.52 6.11 26.99
N VAL A 106 -0.52 4.90 27.56
CA VAL A 106 -0.74 4.69 29.01
C VAL A 106 0.55 4.38 29.76
N ASN A 107 1.54 3.77 29.10
CA ASN A 107 2.74 3.22 29.74
C ASN A 107 4.01 4.03 29.39
N ASP A 108 5.05 3.83 30.18
CA ASP A 108 6.41 4.22 29.82
C ASP A 108 7.00 3.27 28.75
N GLU A 109 8.19 3.61 28.23
CA GLU A 109 8.83 2.86 27.14
C GLU A 109 9.13 1.40 27.51
N GLU A 110 9.55 1.14 28.76
CA GLU A 110 9.88 -0.21 29.22
C GLU A 110 8.63 -1.11 29.25
N ASN A 111 7.53 -0.62 29.84
CA ASN A 111 6.27 -1.37 29.87
C ASN A 111 5.58 -1.42 28.51
N PHE A 112 5.81 -0.42 27.64
CA PHE A 112 5.39 -0.46 26.24
C PHE A 112 6.09 -1.60 25.48
N GLY A 113 7.40 -1.75 25.67
CA GLY A 113 8.20 -2.81 25.05
C GLY A 113 7.62 -4.20 25.30
N LEU A 114 7.14 -4.48 26.52
CA LEU A 114 6.51 -5.76 26.86
C LEU A 114 5.30 -6.11 25.98
N VAL A 115 4.57 -5.11 25.48
CA VAL A 115 3.43 -5.33 24.57
C VAL A 115 3.89 -5.30 23.13
N PHE A 116 4.71 -4.31 22.76
CA PHE A 116 5.18 -4.12 21.39
C PHE A 116 6.01 -5.31 20.91
N ASP A 117 6.97 -5.79 21.69
CA ASP A 117 7.91 -6.83 21.28
C ASP A 117 7.19 -8.14 20.95
N ASN A 118 6.18 -8.50 21.73
CA ASN A 118 5.36 -9.69 21.48
C ASN A 118 4.57 -9.57 20.19
N VAL A 119 3.87 -8.45 19.99
CA VAL A 119 3.07 -8.21 18.78
C VAL A 119 3.98 -8.14 17.55
N PHE A 120 5.11 -7.44 17.65
CA PHE A 120 6.06 -7.31 16.55
C PHE A 120 6.69 -8.65 16.17
N ALA A 121 7.05 -9.49 17.16
CA ALA A 121 7.53 -10.84 16.90
C ALA A 121 6.51 -11.70 16.15
N ASP A 122 5.23 -11.65 16.56
CA ASP A 122 4.15 -12.35 15.85
C ASP A 122 4.01 -11.85 14.40
N LYS A 123 4.03 -10.53 14.19
CA LYS A 123 3.96 -9.94 12.83
C LYS A 123 5.16 -10.31 11.96
N MET A 124 6.36 -10.35 12.55
CA MET A 124 7.56 -10.80 11.85
C MET A 124 7.45 -12.27 11.43
N ALA A 125 6.96 -13.14 12.32
CA ALA A 125 6.74 -14.55 12.01
C ALA A 125 5.75 -14.73 10.85
N ASP A 126 4.59 -14.07 10.92
CA ASP A 126 3.58 -14.09 9.85
C ASP A 126 4.15 -13.59 8.51
N HIS A 127 4.96 -12.53 8.54
CA HIS A 127 5.58 -11.97 7.36
C HIS A 127 6.56 -12.94 6.70
N ILE A 128 7.44 -13.56 7.50
CA ILE A 128 8.41 -14.55 7.03
C ILE A 128 7.69 -15.78 6.46
N ASP A 129 6.66 -16.30 7.15
CA ASP A 129 5.90 -17.44 6.69
C ASP A 129 5.17 -17.16 5.37
N THR A 130 4.66 -15.94 5.21
CA THR A 130 4.04 -15.49 3.95
C THR A 130 5.07 -15.45 2.81
N ILE A 131 6.23 -14.84 3.02
CA ILE A 131 7.29 -14.76 2.00
C ILE A 131 7.81 -16.17 1.66
N ALA A 132 8.09 -16.99 2.67
CA ALA A 132 8.55 -18.35 2.48
C ALA A 132 7.49 -19.20 1.76
N GLY A 133 6.20 -19.01 2.08
CA GLY A 133 5.07 -19.64 1.40
C GLY A 133 5.01 -19.28 -0.08
N MET A 134 5.12 -17.99 -0.41
CA MET A 134 5.21 -17.52 -1.79
C MET A 134 6.41 -18.14 -2.52
N GLY A 135 7.58 -18.18 -1.88
CA GLY A 135 8.78 -18.81 -2.43
C GLY A 135 8.56 -20.29 -2.75
N ARG A 136 7.99 -21.05 -1.81
CA ARG A 136 7.64 -22.47 -2.03
C ARG A 136 6.68 -22.66 -3.20
N GLN A 137 5.69 -21.78 -3.34
CA GLN A 137 4.74 -21.85 -4.46
C GLN A 137 5.38 -21.48 -5.79
N TYR A 138 6.27 -20.49 -5.80
CA TYR A 138 6.98 -20.05 -7.00
C TYR A 138 7.99 -21.08 -7.52
N PHE A 139 8.77 -21.67 -6.61
CA PHE A 139 9.79 -22.66 -6.95
C PHE A 139 9.29 -24.11 -6.90
N GLY A 140 7.99 -24.31 -6.63
CA GLY A 140 7.36 -25.60 -6.52
C GLY A 140 7.25 -26.38 -7.85
N PRO A 141 6.75 -27.63 -7.78
CA PRO A 141 6.54 -28.46 -8.95
C PRO A 141 5.41 -27.93 -9.84
N ASP A 142 4.39 -27.28 -9.26
CA ASP A 142 3.31 -26.65 -10.02
C ASP A 142 3.83 -25.44 -10.82
N LYS A 143 3.78 -25.55 -12.15
CA LYS A 143 4.22 -24.49 -13.06
C LYS A 143 3.13 -23.46 -13.32
N GLY A 144 1.89 -23.71 -12.92
CA GLY A 144 0.75 -22.81 -13.12
C GLY A 144 0.97 -21.46 -12.44
N PHE A 145 1.26 -21.47 -11.14
CA PHE A 145 1.53 -20.26 -10.37
C PHE A 145 2.71 -19.46 -10.94
N LYS A 146 3.88 -20.11 -11.11
CA LYS A 146 5.08 -19.45 -11.65
C LYS A 146 4.83 -18.84 -13.02
N SER A 147 4.22 -19.58 -13.94
CA SER A 147 4.00 -19.12 -15.32
C SER A 147 3.02 -17.95 -15.39
N SER A 148 2.02 -17.92 -14.51
CA SER A 148 1.08 -16.80 -14.37
C SER A 148 1.76 -15.55 -13.82
N LEU A 149 2.56 -15.72 -12.76
CA LEU A 149 3.30 -14.61 -12.14
C LEU A 149 4.34 -14.02 -13.09
N ASP A 150 5.16 -14.85 -13.73
CA ASP A 150 6.19 -14.43 -14.69
C ASP A 150 5.58 -13.64 -15.86
N ARG A 151 4.45 -14.10 -16.40
CA ARG A 151 3.76 -13.41 -17.50
C ARG A 151 3.27 -12.03 -17.07
N SER A 152 2.67 -11.95 -15.88
CA SER A 152 2.14 -10.71 -15.33
C SER A 152 3.26 -9.71 -15.03
N ALA A 153 4.31 -10.17 -14.34
CA ALA A 153 5.48 -9.36 -14.00
C ALA A 153 6.18 -8.85 -15.26
N ARG A 154 6.40 -9.70 -16.27
CA ARG A 154 7.00 -9.29 -17.55
C ARG A 154 6.17 -8.22 -18.25
N LYS A 155 4.85 -8.37 -18.28
CA LYS A 155 3.95 -7.39 -18.90
C LYS A 155 3.99 -6.05 -18.17
N ALA A 156 4.02 -6.07 -16.84
CA ALA A 156 4.15 -4.87 -16.03
C ALA A 156 5.49 -4.17 -16.28
N ALA A 157 6.60 -4.89 -16.17
CA ALA A 157 7.94 -4.36 -16.40
C ALA A 157 8.07 -3.75 -17.81
N TRP A 158 7.58 -4.43 -18.85
CA TRP A 158 7.60 -3.90 -20.22
C TRP A 158 6.87 -2.57 -20.36
N ARG A 159 5.71 -2.42 -19.70
CA ARG A 159 4.93 -1.17 -19.73
C ARG A 159 5.63 -0.06 -18.96
N MET A 160 6.12 -0.35 -17.76
CA MET A 160 6.77 0.64 -16.90
C MET A 160 8.02 1.20 -17.56
N ILE A 161 8.89 0.32 -18.09
CA ILE A 161 10.11 0.75 -18.79
C ILE A 161 9.77 1.59 -20.03
N ARG A 162 8.77 1.20 -20.82
CA ARG A 162 8.40 2.00 -22.00
C ARG A 162 7.81 3.36 -21.63
N HIS A 163 7.02 3.43 -20.56
CA HIS A 163 6.51 4.70 -20.06
C HIS A 163 7.64 5.60 -19.55
N GLU A 164 8.61 5.05 -18.81
CA GLU A 164 9.81 5.76 -18.32
C GLU A 164 10.68 6.29 -19.48
N GLU A 165 10.83 5.51 -20.55
CA GLU A 165 11.59 5.90 -21.74
C GLU A 165 10.80 6.79 -22.71
N GLY A 166 9.55 7.15 -22.39
CA GLY A 166 8.68 7.97 -23.25
C GLY A 166 8.29 7.29 -24.57
N LEU A 167 8.35 5.96 -24.62
CA LEU A 167 8.05 5.11 -25.79
C LEU A 167 6.58 4.65 -25.84
N ASP A 168 5.68 5.34 -25.13
CA ASP A 168 4.25 5.04 -25.13
C ASP A 168 3.63 5.50 -26.46
N ASP A 169 3.73 4.62 -27.47
CA ASP A 169 2.88 4.70 -28.66
C ASP A 169 1.45 4.37 -28.22
N GLY A 170 0.58 5.37 -28.26
CA GLY A 170 -0.84 5.24 -27.94
C GLY A 170 -1.50 4.04 -28.63
N LEU A 171 -2.23 3.28 -27.83
CA LEU A 171 -3.26 2.34 -28.28
C LEU A 171 -4.61 2.77 -27.73
#